data_AF-A0A9D9ENP0-F1
#
_entry.id   AF-A0A9D9ENP0-F1
#
_cell.length_a   1.000
_cell.length_b   1.000
_cell.length_c   1.000
_cell.angle_alpha   90.00
_cell.angle_beta   90.00
_cell.angle_gamma   90.00
#
_symmetry.space_group_name_H-M   'P 1'
#
loop_
_entity.id
_entity.type
_entity.pdbx_description
1 polymer ?
#
loop_
_entity_poly.entity_id
_entity_poly.type
_entity_poly.pdbx_seq_one_letter_code
_entity_poly.pdbx_strand_id
1 'polypeptide(L)'
;MRKTGAFRFLYLNAYSFLLLFAALAVLALPLFRLHPLFLMAQIAAALPCLYVSAKLFSVWSDKKRKYALLRGKNKNGFREESFGVFMQAPCGRLLVRAVLRDLGMREKYAVLRKYRKSFREELRQNCRPVKTAVYIREDS
;
A
#
# COMPACT_ATOMS: atom_id res chain seq x y z
N MET A 1 -16.41 16.08 12.29
CA MET A 1 -15.03 16.45 11.90
C MET A 1 -14.57 15.68 10.64
N ARG A 2 -14.58 16.32 9.46
CA ARG A 2 -14.04 15.78 8.19
C ARG A 2 -12.59 16.27 8.00
N LYS A 3 -11.59 15.61 8.62
CA LYS A 3 -10.15 15.93 8.42
C LYS A 3 -9.29 14.71 8.05
N THR A 4 -9.88 13.61 7.58
CA THR A 4 -9.15 12.31 7.49
C THR A 4 -8.75 11.88 6.08
N GLY A 5 -9.14 12.60 5.02
CA GLY A 5 -8.80 12.21 3.64
C GLY A 5 -7.30 12.08 3.40
N ALA A 6 -6.53 13.13 3.70
CA ALA A 6 -5.08 13.17 3.44
C ALA A 6 -4.28 12.20 4.32
N PHE A 7 -4.53 12.19 5.64
CA PHE A 7 -3.85 11.30 6.59
C PHE A 7 -4.06 9.81 6.30
N ARG A 8 -5.21 9.41 5.76
CA ARG A 8 -5.48 8.01 5.37
C ARG A 8 -4.56 7.53 4.26
N PHE A 9 -4.35 8.36 3.24
CA PHE A 9 -3.47 7.99 2.14
C PHE A 9 -1.99 8.09 2.51
N LEU A 10 -1.65 8.98 3.47
CA LEU A 10 -0.34 8.97 4.11
C LEU A 10 -0.08 7.63 4.81
N TYR A 11 -1.02 7.13 5.60
CA TYR A 11 -0.88 5.85 6.32
C TYR A 11 -0.71 4.65 5.36
N LEU A 12 -1.49 4.60 4.26
CA LEU A 12 -1.36 3.54 3.25
C LEU A 12 -0.06 3.60 2.43
N ASN A 13 0.67 4.71 2.47
CA ASN A 13 1.92 4.92 1.76
C ASN A 13 3.06 5.34 2.71
N ALA A 14 2.92 5.06 4.00
CA ALA A 14 3.91 5.44 5.01
C ALA A 14 5.29 4.87 4.67
N TYR A 15 5.33 3.66 4.12
CA TYR A 15 6.57 3.03 3.64
C TYR A 15 7.21 3.78 2.47
N SER A 16 6.43 4.28 1.51
CA SER A 16 6.94 5.07 0.37
C SER A 16 7.57 6.39 0.85
N PHE A 17 6.91 7.06 1.80
CA PHE A 17 7.42 8.28 2.42
C PHE A 17 8.68 8.02 3.24
N LEU A 18 8.72 6.93 4.00
CA LEU A 18 9.90 6.54 4.78
C LEU A 18 11.11 6.30 3.87
N LEU A 19 10.92 5.57 2.76
CA LEU A 19 11.98 5.36 1.76
C LEU A 19 12.44 6.67 1.09
N LEU A 20 11.50 7.58 0.80
CA LEU A 20 11.81 8.88 0.22
C LEU A 20 12.65 9.73 1.18
N PHE A 21 12.21 9.84 2.44
CA PHE A 21 12.93 10.61 3.46
C PHE A 21 14.29 9.99 3.79
N ALA A 22 14.39 8.66 3.83
CA ALA A 22 15.67 7.99 4.01
C ALA A 22 16.64 8.31 2.86
N ALA A 23 16.17 8.26 1.60
CA ALA A 23 17.01 8.60 0.46
C ALA A 23 17.47 10.07 0.48
N LEU A 24 16.57 10.99 0.82
CA LEU A 24 16.90 12.41 0.97
C LEU A 24 17.89 12.65 2.11
N ALA A 25 17.72 11.99 3.25
CA ALA A 25 18.64 12.08 4.38
C ALA A 25 20.04 11.57 4.00
N VAL A 26 20.11 10.44 3.27
CA VAL A 26 21.37 9.91 2.73
C VAL A 26 22.01 10.93 1.81
N LEU A 27 21.27 11.53 0.86
CA LEU A 27 21.78 12.54 -0.09
C LEU A 27 22.18 13.87 0.58
N ALA A 28 21.59 14.22 1.72
CA ALA A 28 21.89 15.44 2.46
C ALA A 28 23.23 15.39 3.21
N LEU A 29 23.79 14.19 3.44
CA LEU A 29 25.10 14.05 4.07
C LEU A 29 26.20 14.55 3.13
N PRO A 30 27.06 15.52 3.53
CA PRO A 30 28.08 16.08 2.65
C PRO A 30 29.33 15.19 2.56
N LEU A 31 29.16 13.90 2.21
CA LEU A 31 30.24 12.91 2.09
C LEU A 31 31.25 13.28 0.99
N PHE A 32 30.85 14.12 0.04
CA PHE A 32 31.73 14.68 -0.99
C PHE A 32 32.90 15.50 -0.42
N ARG A 33 32.79 16.02 0.81
CA ARG A 33 33.88 16.74 1.49
C ARG A 33 35.01 15.83 1.94
N LEU A 34 34.75 14.53 2.11
CA LEU A 34 35.75 13.55 2.52
C LEU A 34 36.49 12.97 1.31
N HIS A 35 35.75 12.45 0.34
CA HIS A 35 36.33 11.88 -0.87
C HIS A 35 35.27 11.77 -1.99
N PRO A 36 35.59 12.07 -3.26
CA PRO A 36 34.62 12.00 -4.36
C PRO A 36 34.06 10.59 -4.59
N LEU A 37 34.80 9.53 -4.24
CA LEU A 37 34.30 8.15 -4.33
C LEU A 37 33.10 7.88 -3.40
N PHE A 38 33.03 8.56 -2.25
CA PHE A 38 31.89 8.43 -1.34
C PHE A 38 30.62 9.05 -1.92
N LEU A 39 30.74 10.08 -2.77
CA LEU A 39 29.60 10.64 -3.49
C LEU A 39 28.99 9.58 -4.44
N MET A 40 29.82 8.83 -5.16
CA MET A 40 29.35 7.76 -6.04
C MET A 40 28.64 6.65 -5.25
N ALA A 41 29.21 6.23 -4.12
CA ALA A 41 28.58 5.23 -3.24
C ALA A 41 27.24 5.74 -2.64
N GLN A 42 27.18 7.01 -2.26
CA GLN A 42 25.99 7.66 -1.72
C GLN A 42 24.85 7.72 -2.75
N ILE A 43 25.17 8.11 -4.00
CA ILE A 43 24.21 8.11 -5.12
C ILE A 43 23.75 6.68 -5.40
N ALA A 44 24.68 5.72 -5.46
CA ALA A 44 24.37 4.31 -5.70
C ALA A 44 23.46 3.72 -4.61
N ALA A 45 23.59 4.14 -3.35
CA ALA A 45 22.71 3.72 -2.25
C ALA A 45 21.34 4.41 -2.27
N ALA A 46 21.28 5.68 -2.67
CA ALA A 46 20.03 6.45 -2.71
C ALA A 46 19.13 6.07 -3.91
N LEU A 47 19.71 5.74 -5.06
CA LEU A 47 18.97 5.46 -6.30
C LEU A 47 17.93 4.34 -6.15
N PRO A 48 18.26 3.16 -5.58
CA PRO A 48 17.29 2.09 -5.38
C PRO A 48 16.13 2.49 -4.47
N CYS A 49 16.41 3.26 -3.42
CA CYS A 49 15.39 3.75 -2.49
C CYS A 49 14.43 4.72 -3.19
N LEU A 50 14.95 5.66 -3.98
CA LEU A 50 14.15 6.56 -4.80
C LEU A 50 13.33 5.82 -5.84
N TYR A 51 13.93 4.85 -6.54
CA TYR A 51 13.23 4.04 -7.55
C TYR A 51 12.05 3.27 -6.94
N VAL A 52 12.27 2.57 -5.83
CA VAL A 52 11.22 1.82 -5.13
C VAL A 52 10.14 2.77 -4.61
N SER A 53 10.52 3.92 -4.05
CA SER A 53 9.58 4.92 -3.58
C SER A 53 8.70 5.45 -4.72
N ALA A 54 9.29 5.87 -5.84
CA ALA A 54 8.59 6.34 -7.03
C ALA A 54 7.63 5.27 -7.59
N LYS A 55 8.08 4.01 -7.66
CA LYS A 55 7.24 2.88 -8.07
C LYS A 55 6.07 2.65 -7.11
N LEU A 56 6.24 2.86 -5.81
CA LEU A 56 5.14 2.74 -4.85
C LEU A 56 4.17 3.92 -4.94
N PHE A 57 4.65 5.12 -5.28
CA PHE A 57 3.82 6.29 -5.55
C PHE A 57 3.00 6.16 -6.83
N SER A 58 3.52 5.51 -7.88
CA SER A 58 2.75 5.34 -9.12
C SER A 58 1.48 4.48 -8.94
N VAL A 59 1.50 3.51 -8.01
CA VAL A 59 0.32 2.66 -7.69
C VAL A 59 -0.67 3.37 -6.74
N TRP A 60 -0.44 4.64 -6.41
CA TRP A 60 -1.28 5.40 -5.48
C TRP A 60 -2.71 5.59 -6.00
N SER A 61 -2.88 5.89 -7.29
CA SER A 61 -4.19 6.09 -7.94
C SER A 61 -5.06 4.83 -7.82
N ASP A 62 -4.47 3.65 -8.05
CA ASP A 62 -5.14 2.37 -7.91
C ASP A 62 -5.58 2.08 -6.47
N LYS A 63 -4.74 2.40 -5.48
CA LYS A 63 -5.11 2.27 -4.06
C LYS A 63 -6.31 3.15 -3.73
N LYS A 64 -6.34 4.39 -4.23
CA LYS A 64 -7.47 5.32 -4.09
C LYS A 64 -8.75 4.75 -4.71
N ARG A 65 -8.67 4.23 -5.94
CA ARG A 65 -9.81 3.63 -6.64
C ARG A 65 -10.37 2.42 -5.89
N LYS A 66 -9.50 1.49 -5.48
CA LYS A 66 -9.89 0.29 -4.71
C LYS A 66 -10.53 0.64 -3.37
N TYR A 67 -9.99 1.64 -2.68
CA TYR A 67 -10.59 2.18 -1.45
C TYR A 67 -12.01 2.72 -1.69
N ALA A 68 -12.17 3.58 -2.71
CA ALA A 68 -13.46 4.19 -3.03
C ALA A 68 -14.51 3.14 -3.39
N LEU A 69 -14.13 2.14 -4.18
CA LEU A 69 -15.00 1.04 -4.58
C LEU A 69 -15.42 0.18 -3.38
N LEU A 70 -14.48 -0.21 -2.52
CA LEU A 70 -14.77 -0.98 -1.30
C LEU A 70 -15.71 -0.22 -0.36
N ARG A 71 -15.43 1.07 -0.14
CA ARG A 71 -16.25 1.92 0.71
C ARG A 71 -17.64 2.11 0.11
N GLY A 72 -17.74 2.32 -1.21
CA GLY A 72 -19.00 2.48 -1.93
C GLY A 72 -19.88 1.23 -1.80
N LYS A 73 -19.32 0.05 -2.07
CA LYS A 73 -20.04 -1.24 -1.96
C LYS A 73 -20.52 -1.54 -0.54
N ASN A 74 -19.87 -0.99 0.48
CA ASN A 74 -20.17 -1.27 1.89
C ASN A 74 -20.75 -0.07 2.65
N LYS A 75 -21.14 1.00 1.95
CA LYS A 75 -21.70 2.20 2.58
C LYS A 75 -23.07 1.92 3.21
N ASN A 76 -23.87 1.06 2.57
CA ASN A 76 -25.26 0.78 2.97
C ASN A 76 -25.41 -0.53 3.76
N GLY A 77 -24.32 -1.26 3.99
CA GLY A 77 -24.35 -2.56 4.66
C GLY A 77 -23.02 -3.30 4.52
N PHE A 78 -22.76 -4.22 5.44
CA PHE A 78 -21.52 -4.99 5.45
C PHE A 78 -21.62 -6.18 4.49
N ARG A 79 -20.75 -6.19 3.46
CA ARG A 79 -20.64 -7.24 2.45
C ARG A 79 -19.28 -7.92 2.54
N GLU A 80 -19.22 -9.04 3.25
CA GLU A 80 -17.99 -9.78 3.53
C GLU A 80 -17.21 -10.18 2.27
N GLU A 81 -17.92 -10.67 1.26
CA GLU A 81 -17.34 -11.16 0.01
C GLU A 81 -16.49 -10.11 -0.70
N SER A 82 -16.92 -8.85 -0.64
CA SER A 82 -16.18 -7.73 -1.25
C SER A 82 -14.82 -7.52 -0.61
N PHE A 83 -14.67 -7.81 0.68
CA PHE A 83 -13.42 -7.68 1.41
C PHE A 83 -12.53 -8.92 1.29
N GLY A 84 -13.10 -10.10 1.03
CA GLY A 84 -12.38 -11.38 0.96
C GLY A 84 -11.21 -11.35 -0.02
N VAL A 85 -11.41 -10.75 -1.21
CA VAL A 85 -10.37 -10.61 -2.23
C VAL A 85 -9.17 -9.79 -1.72
N PHE A 86 -9.43 -8.74 -0.94
CA PHE A 86 -8.38 -7.85 -0.42
C PHE A 86 -7.69 -8.41 0.82
N MET A 87 -8.34 -9.32 1.56
CA MET A 87 -7.74 -9.94 2.75
C MET A 87 -6.59 -10.90 2.42
N GLN A 88 -6.50 -11.37 1.18
CA GLN A 88 -5.43 -12.26 0.71
C GLN A 88 -4.06 -11.60 0.63
N ALA A 89 -3.99 -10.26 0.48
CA ALA A 89 -2.73 -9.55 0.33
C ALA A 89 -2.44 -8.66 1.55
N PRO A 90 -1.17 -8.50 1.97
CA PRO A 90 -0.81 -7.68 3.12
C PRO A 90 -1.22 -6.21 2.96
N CYS A 91 -1.01 -5.63 1.77
CA CYS A 91 -1.45 -4.28 1.45
C CYS A 91 -2.99 -4.16 1.40
N GLY A 92 -3.68 -5.20 0.94
CA GLY A 92 -5.15 -5.26 0.92
C GLY A 92 -5.74 -5.35 2.33
N ARG A 93 -5.10 -6.07 3.26
CA ARG A 93 -5.51 -6.09 4.68
C ARG A 93 -5.46 -4.70 5.33
N LEU A 94 -4.42 -3.93 5.03
CA LEU A 94 -4.30 -2.54 5.51
C LEU A 94 -5.42 -1.67 4.93
N LEU A 95 -5.74 -1.86 3.64
CA LEU A 95 -6.86 -1.20 2.97
C LEU A 95 -8.21 -1.53 3.62
N VAL A 96 -8.48 -2.81 3.87
CA VAL A 96 -9.71 -3.28 4.54
C VAL A 96 -9.84 -2.66 5.94
N ARG A 97 -8.76 -2.65 6.72
CA ARG A 97 -8.74 -2.02 8.05
C ARG A 97 -9.07 -0.53 7.98
N ALA A 98 -8.52 0.19 7.00
CA ALA A 98 -8.84 1.60 6.80
C ALA A 98 -10.33 1.78 6.46
N VAL A 99 -10.86 1.03 5.49
CA VAL A 99 -12.27 1.11 5.08
C VAL A 99 -13.22 0.83 6.26
N LEU A 100 -12.99 -0.25 7.02
CA LEU A 100 -13.84 -0.59 8.17
C LEU A 100 -13.76 0.43 9.30
N ARG A 101 -12.57 0.96 9.56
CA ARG A 101 -12.38 2.08 10.49
C ARG A 101 -13.22 3.29 10.11
N ASP A 102 -13.34 3.54 8.82
CA ASP A 102 -14.01 4.72 8.28
C ASP A 102 -15.53 4.55 8.12
N LEU A 103 -16.00 3.31 8.10
CA LEU A 103 -17.42 2.94 8.15
C LEU A 103 -17.91 2.70 9.59
N GLY A 104 -17.05 2.86 10.61
CA GLY A 104 -17.41 2.60 12.00
C GLY A 104 -17.56 1.11 12.35
N MET A 105 -17.15 0.20 11.46
CA MET A 105 -17.32 -1.25 11.60
C MET A 105 -16.01 -1.97 11.93
N ARG A 106 -15.19 -1.39 12.82
CA ARG A 106 -13.85 -1.94 13.14
C ARG A 106 -13.90 -3.38 13.64
N GLU A 107 -14.92 -3.71 14.43
CA GLU A 107 -15.09 -5.03 15.06
C GLU A 107 -15.31 -6.14 14.03
N LYS A 108 -15.96 -5.83 12.90
CA LYS A 108 -16.21 -6.78 11.81
C LYS A 108 -14.93 -7.25 11.12
N TYR A 109 -13.79 -6.62 11.40
CA TYR A 109 -12.49 -7.11 10.92
C TYR A 109 -12.16 -8.50 11.43
N ALA A 110 -12.61 -8.87 12.65
CA ALA A 110 -12.38 -10.20 13.20
C ALA A 110 -13.00 -11.29 12.32
N VAL A 111 -14.22 -11.06 11.83
CA VAL A 111 -14.97 -11.98 10.96
C VAL A 111 -14.24 -12.20 9.63
N LEU A 112 -13.61 -11.15 9.11
CA LEU A 112 -12.87 -11.22 7.83
C LEU A 112 -11.54 -11.96 7.94
N ARG A 113 -11.04 -12.26 9.16
CA ARG A 113 -9.76 -13.00 9.32
C ARG A 113 -9.84 -14.41 8.74
N LYS A 114 -11.04 -14.98 8.56
CA LYS A 114 -11.25 -16.26 7.87
C LYS A 114 -10.73 -16.28 6.43
N TYR A 115 -10.65 -15.13 5.76
CA TYR A 115 -10.13 -15.01 4.39
C TYR A 115 -8.60 -14.85 4.31
N ARG A 116 -7.91 -14.85 5.45
CA ARG A 116 -6.45 -14.73 5.50
C ARG A 116 -5.82 -16.09 5.17
N LYS A 117 -4.95 -16.12 4.16
CA LYS A 117 -4.10 -17.30 3.87
C LYS A 117 -2.98 -17.44 4.90
N SER A 118 -2.50 -18.67 5.08
CA SER A 118 -1.36 -18.92 5.96
C SER A 118 -0.12 -18.18 5.46
N PHE A 119 0.74 -17.71 6.37
CA PHE A 119 1.97 -17.00 6.00
C PHE A 119 2.89 -17.87 5.11
N ARG A 120 2.88 -19.20 5.32
CA ARG A 120 3.58 -20.17 4.46
C ARG A 120 3.01 -20.21 3.04
N GLU A 121 1.70 -20.10 2.88
CA GLU A 121 1.05 -20.08 1.57
C GLU A 121 1.28 -18.75 0.85
N GLU A 122 1.28 -17.63 1.58
CA GLU A 122 1.61 -16.31 1.03
C GLU A 122 3.05 -16.27 0.49
N LEU A 123 4.02 -16.84 1.22
CA LEU A 123 5.40 -16.94 0.73
C LEU A 123 5.50 -17.80 -0.54
N ARG A 124 4.81 -18.94 -0.55
CA ARG A 124 4.82 -19.87 -1.70
C ARG A 124 4.16 -19.25 -2.95
N GLN A 125 3.13 -18.42 -2.75
CA GLN A 125 2.43 -17.74 -3.84
C GLN A 125 3.13 -16.46 -4.30
N ASN A 126 3.79 -15.69 -3.44
CA ASN A 126 4.54 -14.49 -3.85
C ASN A 126 5.79 -14.82 -4.69
N CYS A 127 6.32 -16.04 -4.59
CA CYS A 127 7.33 -16.53 -5.54
C CYS A 127 6.77 -16.84 -6.95
N ARG A 128 5.44 -16.79 -7.15
CA ARG A 128 4.80 -16.96 -8.45
C ARG A 128 4.09 -15.67 -8.86
N PRO A 129 4.36 -15.10 -10.04
CA PRO A 129 3.68 -13.88 -10.48
C PRO A 129 2.19 -14.16 -10.69
N VAL A 130 1.33 -13.60 -9.84
CA VAL A 130 -0.12 -13.68 -10.00
C VAL A 130 -0.57 -12.52 -10.90
N LYS A 131 -0.98 -12.83 -12.14
CA LYS A 131 -1.66 -11.88 -13.03
C LYS A 131 -3.10 -11.70 -12.56
N THR A 132 -3.38 -10.66 -11.80
CA THR A 132 -4.77 -10.23 -11.55
C THR A 132 -5.31 -9.49 -12.78
N ALA A 133 -6.14 -10.16 -13.58
CA ALA A 133 -6.96 -9.51 -14.60
C ALA A 133 -8.11 -8.75 -13.93
N VAL A 134 -8.13 -7.43 -14.06
CA VAL A 134 -9.25 -6.59 -13.62
C VAL A 134 -10.22 -6.49 -14.79
N TYR A 135 -11.32 -7.25 -14.73
CA TYR A 135 -12.42 -7.09 -15.68
C TYR A 135 -13.17 -5.81 -15.37
N ILE A 136 -13.02 -4.81 -16.24
CA ILE A 136 -13.92 -3.65 -16.30
C ILE A 136 -15.08 -4.12 -17.17
N ARG A 137 -16.30 -4.27 -16.60
CA ARG A 137 -17.51 -4.36 -17.43
C ARG A 137 -17.70 -2.99 -18.07
N GLU A 138 -17.60 -2.93 -19.38
CA GLU A 138 -18.22 -1.86 -20.16
C GLU A 138 -19.71 -2.20 -20.21
N ASP A 139 -20.52 -1.37 -19.55
CA ASP A 139 -21.97 -1.41 -19.68
C ASP A 139 -22.31 -0.67 -20.99
N SER A 140 -22.71 -1.43 -22.01
CA SER A 140 -23.31 -0.96 -23.26
C SER A 140 -24.80 -1.30 -23.28
#